data_AF-A0A7V5EYJ1-F1
#
_entry.id   AF-A0A7V5EYJ1-F1
#
_cell.length_a   1.000
_cell.length_b   1.000
_cell.length_c   1.000
_cell.angle_alpha   90.00
_cell.angle_beta   90.00
_cell.angle_gamma   90.00
#
_symmetry.space_group_name_H-M   'P 1'
#
loop_
_entity.id
_entity.type
_entity.pdbx_description
1 polymer ?
#
loop_
_entity_poly.entity_id
_entity_poly.type
_entity_poly.pdbx_seq_one_letter_code
_entity_poly.pdbx_strand_id
1 'polypeptide(L)'
;MTTGCDHAVEYVYQFLDGELTWWRRTRIRWHLRRCARCENAFEFETKLKSVIRERGRTEPPAELFDTLRALIERERRSSPGQGR
;
A
#
# COMPACT_ATOMS: atom_id res chain seq x y z
N MET A 1 -9.17 2.87 27.75
CA MET A 1 -9.02 3.73 26.55
C MET A 1 -9.29 2.88 25.32
N THR A 2 -10.50 2.93 24.79
CA THR A 2 -11.01 2.10 23.69
C THR A 2 -10.78 2.71 22.29
N THR A 3 -10.41 4.00 22.22
CA THR A 3 -10.30 4.80 20.98
C THR A 3 -9.21 4.38 19.99
N GLY A 4 -8.29 3.48 20.36
CA GLY A 4 -7.24 2.97 19.45
C GLY A 4 -7.64 1.72 18.66
N CYS A 5 -8.63 0.99 19.17
CA CYS A 5 -9.04 -0.31 18.66
C CYS A 5 -10.00 -0.24 17.48
N ASP A 6 -10.91 0.74 17.50
CA ASP A 6 -12.03 0.83 16.54
C ASP A 6 -11.56 1.20 15.13
N HIS A 7 -10.44 1.91 15.03
CA HIS A 7 -9.81 2.29 13.75
C HIS A 7 -8.62 1.42 13.36
N ALA A 8 -8.27 0.40 14.18
CA ALA A 8 -7.07 -0.38 13.95
C ALA A 8 -7.09 -1.06 12.58
N VAL A 9 -8.24 -1.60 12.16
CA VAL A 9 -8.40 -2.31 10.87
C VAL A 9 -8.28 -1.37 9.68
N GLU A 10 -8.94 -0.20 9.68
CA GLU A 10 -8.79 0.80 8.60
C GLU A 10 -7.34 1.27 8.45
N TYR A 11 -6.66 1.48 9.57
CA TYR A 11 -5.26 1.88 9.56
C TYR A 11 -4.30 0.75 9.19
N VAL A 12 -4.68 -0.53 9.35
CA VAL A 12 -3.84 -1.66 8.96
C VAL A 12 -3.58 -1.62 7.45
N TYR A 13 -4.60 -1.39 6.62
CA TYR A 13 -4.40 -1.32 5.16
C TYR A 13 -3.51 -0.14 4.77
N GLN A 14 -3.80 1.08 5.24
CA GLN A 14 -2.95 2.25 4.99
C GLN A 14 -1.51 2.05 5.50
N PHE A 15 -1.34 1.34 6.62
CA PHE A 15 -0.02 1.01 7.16
C PHE A 15 0.72 0.01 6.28
N LEU A 16 0.03 -1.02 5.77
CA LEU A 16 0.55 -2.05 4.89
C LEU A 16 0.85 -1.53 3.48
N ASP A 17 0.13 -0.51 3.01
CA ASP A 17 0.36 0.17 1.73
C ASP A 17 1.36 1.33 1.85
N GLY A 18 1.74 1.70 3.07
CA GLY A 18 2.73 2.76 3.32
C GLY A 18 2.16 4.18 3.16
N GLU A 19 0.84 4.32 3.10
CA GLU A 19 0.11 5.58 2.88
C GLU A 19 -0.04 6.42 4.16
N LEU A 20 0.45 5.94 5.29
CA LEU A 20 0.40 6.66 6.54
C LEU A 20 1.53 7.69 6.67
N THR A 21 1.17 8.87 7.17
CA THR A 21 2.16 9.83 7.67
C THR A 21 3.01 9.23 8.77
N TRP A 22 4.25 9.71 8.91
CA TRP A 22 5.21 9.19 9.90
C TRP A 22 4.65 9.15 11.33
N TRP A 23 3.94 10.20 11.75
CA TRP A 23 3.31 10.29 13.06
C TRP A 23 2.25 9.20 13.29
N ARG A 24 1.37 8.97 12.30
CA ARG A 24 0.33 7.93 12.39
C ARG A 24 0.95 6.54 12.45
N ARG A 25 1.99 6.30 11.64
CA ARG A 25 2.74 5.03 11.62
C ARG A 25 3.32 4.68 12.99
N THR A 26 3.94 5.65 13.65
CA THR A 26 4.52 5.46 14.99
C THR A 26 3.45 5.14 16.03
N ARG A 27 2.32 5.86 16.01
CA ARG A 27 1.19 5.64 16.93
C ARG A 27 0.61 4.23 16.79
N ILE A 28 0.43 3.74 15.56
CA ILE A 28 -0.08 2.38 15.31
C ILE A 28 0.90 1.32 15.78
N ARG A 29 2.21 1.46 15.50
CA ARG A 29 3.22 0.52 16.02
C ARG A 29 3.17 0.43 17.55
N TRP A 30 3.02 1.56 18.22
CA TRP A 30 2.93 1.59 19.68
C TRP A 30 1.67 0.89 20.19
N HIS A 31 0.54 1.05 19.50
CA HIS A 31 -0.70 0.36 19.83
C HIS A 31 -0.60 -1.16 19.62
N LEU A 32 -0.07 -1.61 18.47
CA LEU A 32 0.11 -3.04 18.18
C LEU A 32 0.97 -3.73 19.23
N ARG A 33 2.04 -3.09 19.70
CA ARG A 33 2.89 -3.60 20.79
C ARG A 33 2.20 -3.74 22.15
N ARG A 34 1.07 -3.06 22.36
CA ARG A 34 0.36 -3.02 23.66
C ARG A 34 -1.00 -3.70 23.62
N CYS A 35 -1.43 -4.20 22.46
CA CYS A 35 -2.75 -4.79 22.27
C CYS A 35 -2.66 -6.08 21.44
N ALA A 36 -2.60 -7.22 22.11
CA ALA A 36 -2.53 -8.54 21.48
C ALA A 36 -3.70 -8.80 20.51
N ARG A 37 -4.90 -8.28 20.80
CA ARG A 37 -6.06 -8.41 19.91
C ARG A 37 -5.80 -7.74 18.55
N CYS A 38 -5.27 -6.52 18.56
CA CYS A 38 -4.99 -5.77 17.35
C CYS A 38 -3.73 -6.29 16.64
N GLU A 39 -2.74 -6.79 17.39
CA GLU A 39 -1.58 -7.49 16.83
C GLU A 39 -2.01 -8.75 16.04
N ASN A 40 -2.84 -9.60 16.63
CA ASN A 40 -3.36 -10.79 15.95
C ASN A 40 -4.14 -10.45 14.67
N ALA A 41 -4.99 -9.40 14.73
CA ALA A 41 -5.70 -8.92 13.54
C ALA A 41 -4.71 -8.40 12.47
N PHE A 42 -3.70 -7.64 12.86
CA PHE A 42 -2.66 -7.13 11.95
C PHE A 42 -1.86 -8.27 11.29
N GLU A 43 -1.51 -9.32 12.04
CA GLU A 43 -0.85 -10.48 11.48
C GLU A 43 -1.70 -11.20 10.44
N PHE A 44 -3.00 -11.38 10.72
CA PHE A 44 -3.93 -11.99 9.79
C PHE A 44 -3.99 -11.20 8.47
N GLU A 45 -4.19 -9.88 8.54
CA GLU A 45 -4.24 -9.01 7.35
C GLU A 45 -2.93 -9.04 6.56
N THR A 46 -1.78 -9.04 7.25
CA THR A 46 -0.46 -9.13 6.62
C THR A 46 -0.30 -10.44 5.84
N LYS A 47 -0.73 -11.56 6.44
CA LYS A 47 -0.71 -12.88 5.78
C LYS A 47 -1.66 -12.92 4.59
N LEU A 48 -2.89 -12.41 4.75
CA LEU A 48 -3.88 -12.33 3.68
C LEU A 48 -3.35 -11.54 2.48
N LYS A 49 -2.80 -10.35 2.72
CA LYS A 49 -2.21 -9.51 1.66
C LYS A 49 -1.03 -10.20 0.96
N SER A 50 -0.21 -10.96 1.70
CA SER A 50 0.87 -11.74 1.10
C SER A 50 0.32 -12.83 0.17
N VAL A 51 -0.70 -13.56 0.60
CA VAL A 51 -1.36 -14.60 -0.23
C VAL A 51 -1.99 -13.99 -1.48
N ILE A 52 -2.71 -12.87 -1.36
CA ILE A 52 -3.30 -12.16 -2.50
C ILE A 52 -2.19 -11.74 -3.47
N ARG A 53 -1.09 -11.17 -2.99
CA ARG A 53 0.04 -10.76 -3.83
C ARG A 53 0.72 -11.93 -4.52
N GLU A 54 0.79 -13.09 -3.88
CA GLU A 54 1.38 -14.30 -4.46
C GLU A 54 0.47 -14.91 -5.54
N ARG A 55 -0.83 -15.00 -5.26
CA ARG A 55 -1.83 -15.59 -6.15
C ARG A 55 -2.28 -14.66 -7.28
N GLY A 56 -2.21 -13.35 -7.06
CA GLY A 56 -2.59 -12.31 -8.02
C GLY A 56 -1.50 -11.97 -9.03
N ARG A 57 -0.40 -12.73 -9.10
CA ARG A 57 0.62 -12.57 -10.15
C ARG A 57 0.12 -13.18 -11.45
N THR A 58 -0.68 -12.42 -12.16
CA THR A 58 -1.03 -12.73 -13.56
C THR A 58 -0.13 -11.91 -14.46
N GLU A 59 0.44 -12.55 -15.49
CA GLU A 59 1.18 -11.85 -16.53
C GLU A 59 0.23 -10.84 -17.20
N PRO A 60 0.54 -9.53 -17.19
CA PRO A 60 -0.30 -8.56 -17.86
C PRO A 60 -0.24 -8.78 -19.40
N PRO A 61 -1.33 -8.49 -20.14
CA PRO A 61 -1.34 -8.63 -21.59
C PRO A 61 -0.23 -7.80 -22.26
N ALA A 62 0.43 -8.37 -23.28
CA ALA A 62 1.53 -7.69 -23.98
C ALA A 62 1.14 -6.31 -24.53
N GLU A 63 -0.11 -6.17 -25.01
CA GLU A 63 -0.67 -4.92 -25.55
C GLU A 63 -0.68 -3.77 -24.53
N LEU A 64 -0.74 -4.08 -23.22
CA LEU A 64 -0.65 -3.06 -22.17
C LEU A 64 0.72 -2.38 -22.19
N PHE A 65 1.80 -3.13 -22.38
CA PHE A 65 3.15 -2.56 -22.43
C PHE A 65 3.36 -1.69 -23.66
N ASP A 66 2.80 -2.08 -24.80
CA ASP A 66 2.86 -1.27 -26.03
C ASP A 66 2.10 0.05 -25.86
N THR A 67 0.92 -0.01 -25.23
CA THR A 67 0.12 1.17 -24.88
C THR A 67 0.89 2.10 -23.93
N LEU A 68 1.47 1.55 -22.86
CA LEU A 68 2.26 2.31 -21.89
C LEU A 68 3.46 2.98 -22.56
N ARG A 69 4.19 2.27 -23.42
CA ARG A 69 5.34 2.81 -24.16
C ARG A 69 4.92 3.98 -25.05
N ALA A 70 3.80 3.84 -25.76
CA ALA A 70 3.28 4.91 -26.62
C ALA A 70 2.88 6.16 -25.82
N LEU A 71 2.25 5.99 -24.65
CA LEU A 71 1.87 7.09 -23.77
C LEU A 71 3.09 7.82 -23.19
N ILE A 72 4.08 7.07 -22.71
CA ILE A 72 5.33 7.63 -22.19
C ILE A 72 6.04 8.45 -23.28
N GLU A 73 6.12 7.93 -24.51
CA GLU A 73 6.78 8.62 -25.62
C GLU A 73 5.99 9.85 -26.09
N ARG A 74 4.66 9.81 -26.03
CA ARG A 74 3.83 10.99 -26.25
C ARG A 74 4.13 12.07 -25.20
N GLU A 75 4.14 11.71 -23.92
CA GLU A 75 4.41 12.66 -22.84
C GLU A 75 5.81 13.28 -22.95
N ARG A 76 6.82 12.46 -23.26
CA ARG A 76 8.20 12.95 -23.50
C ARG A 76 8.29 13.96 -24.64
N ARG A 77 7.54 13.75 -25.73
CA ARG A 77 7.47 14.67 -26.87
C ARG A 77 6.62 15.91 -26.59
N SER A 78 5.59 15.78 -25.74
CA SER A 78 4.73 16.88 -25.31
C SER A 78 5.37 17.76 -24.22
N SER A 79 6.36 17.24 -23.49
CA SER A 79 7.17 17.98 -22.51
C SER A 79 8.61 18.22 -22.99
N PRO A 80 8.87 19.02 -24.04
CA PRO A 80 10.21 19.50 -24.35
C PRO A 80 10.55 20.64 -23.38
N GLY A 81 11.03 20.31 -22.17
CA GLY A 81 11.67 21.30 -21.29
C GLY A 81 11.12 21.43 -19.86
N GLN A 82 11.18 20.37 -19.05
CA GLN A 82 11.25 20.55 -17.60
C GLN A 82 12.48 19.84 -17.03
N GLY A 83 13.65 20.22 -17.56
CA GLY A 83 14.89 20.13 -16.80
C GLY A 83 14.96 21.34 -15.87
N ARG A 84 14.88 21.09 -14.57
CA ARG A 84 15.41 21.98 -13.53
C ARG A 84 16.55 21.25 -12.84
#